data_AF-A0A1V5V5R6-F1
#
_entry.id   AF-A0A1V5V5R6-F1
#
_cell.length_a   1.000
_cell.length_b   1.000
_cell.length_c   1.000
_cell.angle_alpha   90.00
_cell.angle_beta   90.00
_cell.angle_gamma   90.00
#
_symmetry.space_group_name_H-M   'P 1'
#
loop_
_entity.id
_entity.type
_entity.pdbx_description
1 polymer ?
#
loop_
_entity_poly.entity_id
_entity_poly.type
_entity_poly.pdbx_seq_one_letter_code
_entity_poly.pdbx_strand_id
1 'polypeptide(L)'
;MNKEHRERLKFYKNSWPNLDPQQLEVAAFYFEMCESLARKLGREFPSAHIFFVDGLEKPGTFSKTSTGHRIIRIEPHHTIDEMRGIVCHELAHQYMEITEMKHRKYHTKKFYEIWWDMAFLAMEKGYDVKMPLG
;
A
#
# COMPACT_ATOMS: atom_id res chain seq x y z
N MET A 1 18.22 -5.58 6.96
CA MET A 1 17.47 -5.89 5.72
C MET A 1 17.62 -7.38 5.37
N ASN A 2 16.55 -8.16 5.45
CA ASN A 2 16.61 -9.62 5.22
C ASN A 2 16.93 -9.96 3.74
N LYS A 3 17.33 -11.20 3.45
CA LYS A 3 17.72 -11.65 2.10
C LYS A 3 16.57 -11.56 1.09
N GLU A 4 15.37 -11.92 1.52
CA GLU A 4 14.15 -11.93 0.69
C GLU A 4 13.76 -10.51 0.24
N HIS A 5 13.84 -9.53 1.14
CA HIS A 5 13.61 -8.12 0.84
C HIS A 5 14.60 -7.59 -0.22
N ARG A 6 15.88 -7.97 -0.13
CA ARG A 6 16.89 -7.60 -1.14
C ARG A 6 16.60 -8.21 -2.51
N GLU A 7 16.14 -9.46 -2.55
CA GLU A 7 15.77 -10.13 -3.81
C GLU A 7 14.52 -9.51 -4.44
N ARG A 8 13.52 -9.14 -3.61
CA ARG A 8 12.33 -8.39 -4.04
C ARG A 8 12.69 -7.03 -4.61
N LEU A 9 13.53 -6.25 -3.93
CA LEU A 9 14.01 -4.96 -4.44
C LEU A 9 14.71 -5.10 -5.80
N LYS A 10 15.52 -6.15 -6.00
CA LYS A 10 16.14 -6.43 -7.32
C LYS A 10 15.08 -6.71 -8.39
N PHE A 11 14.07 -7.52 -8.08
CA PHE A 11 12.96 -7.81 -8.99
C PHE A 11 12.19 -6.53 -9.38
N TYR A 12 11.85 -5.68 -8.41
CA TYR A 12 11.13 -4.43 -8.67
C TYR A 12 11.97 -3.44 -9.46
N LYS A 13 13.25 -3.29 -9.14
CA LYS A 13 14.16 -2.41 -9.89
C LYS A 13 14.26 -2.79 -11.37
N ASN A 14 14.30 -4.09 -11.68
CA ASN A 14 14.32 -4.55 -13.07
C ASN A 14 12.99 -4.30 -13.78
N SER A 15 11.88 -4.41 -13.06
CA SER A 15 10.56 -4.18 -13.61
C SER A 15 10.28 -2.67 -13.79
N TRP A 16 10.80 -1.83 -12.88
CA TRP A 16 10.47 -0.41 -12.73
C TRP A 16 11.78 0.42 -12.63
N PRO A 17 12.54 0.54 -13.73
CA PRO A 17 13.92 1.04 -13.70
C PRO A 17 14.06 2.54 -13.40
N ASN A 18 12.97 3.30 -13.51
CA ASN A 18 12.98 4.77 -13.37
C ASN A 18 12.55 5.25 -11.97
N LEU A 19 12.20 4.33 -11.06
CA LEU A 19 11.89 4.70 -9.68
C LEU A 19 13.17 5.03 -8.91
N ASP A 20 13.11 6.06 -8.06
CA ASP A 20 14.18 6.30 -7.10
C ASP A 20 14.20 5.19 -6.01
N PRO A 21 15.29 5.06 -5.23
CA PRO A 21 15.42 4.02 -4.23
C PRO A 21 14.31 3.99 -3.17
N GLN A 22 13.79 5.14 -2.72
CA GLN A 22 12.71 5.19 -1.73
C GLN A 22 11.40 4.70 -2.32
N GLN A 23 11.09 5.10 -3.56
CA GLN A 23 9.91 4.63 -4.28
C GLN A 23 9.95 3.10 -4.51
N LEU A 24 11.13 2.55 -4.79
CA LEU A 24 11.33 1.09 -4.89
C LEU A 24 11.08 0.39 -3.55
N GLU A 25 11.54 0.96 -2.43
CA GLU A 25 11.28 0.42 -1.10
C GLU A 25 9.79 0.47 -0.73
N VAL A 26 9.09 1.54 -1.08
CA VAL A 26 7.64 1.68 -0.86
C VAL A 26 6.85 0.70 -1.73
N ALA A 27 7.25 0.50 -2.99
CA ALA A 27 6.65 -0.50 -3.85
C ALA A 27 6.87 -1.92 -3.29
N ALA A 28 8.08 -2.23 -2.83
CA ALA A 28 8.38 -3.51 -2.20
C ALA A 28 7.57 -3.75 -0.93
N PHE A 29 7.45 -2.72 -0.09
CA PHE A 29 6.60 -2.73 1.09
C PHE A 29 5.15 -3.05 0.75
N TYR A 30 4.57 -2.40 -0.26
CA TYR A 30 3.20 -2.68 -0.70
C TYR A 30 2.95 -4.16 -1.03
N PHE A 31 3.82 -4.78 -1.83
CA PHE A 31 3.63 -6.16 -2.23
C PHE A 31 3.79 -7.13 -1.04
N GLU A 32 4.73 -6.84 -0.14
CA GLU A 32 4.87 -7.60 1.10
C GLU A 32 3.60 -7.51 1.97
N MET A 33 2.96 -6.34 2.03
CA MET A 33 1.68 -6.17 2.72
C MET A 33 0.55 -6.93 2.02
N CYS A 34 0.45 -6.87 0.69
CA CYS A 34 -0.52 -7.66 -0.08
C CYS A 34 -0.42 -9.16 0.20
N GLU A 35 0.79 -9.72 0.27
CA GLU A 35 0.99 -11.13 0.61
C GLU A 35 0.54 -11.44 2.04
N SER A 36 0.86 -10.58 3.01
CA SER A 36 0.35 -10.73 4.39
C SER A 36 -1.17 -10.73 4.44
N LEU A 37 -1.82 -9.85 3.67
CA LEU A 37 -3.28 -9.79 3.59
C LEU A 37 -3.87 -11.03 2.93
N ALA A 38 -3.25 -11.53 1.86
CA ALA A 38 -3.68 -12.77 1.21
C ALA A 38 -3.64 -13.96 2.18
N ARG A 39 -2.56 -14.07 2.98
CA ARG A 39 -2.44 -15.09 4.03
C ARG A 39 -3.51 -14.91 5.11
N LYS A 40 -3.74 -13.69 5.59
CA LYS A 40 -4.75 -13.38 6.61
C LYS A 40 -6.17 -13.71 6.14
N LEU A 41 -6.47 -13.46 4.87
CA LEU A 41 -7.78 -13.76 4.27
C LEU A 41 -7.95 -15.23 3.88
N GLY A 42 -6.88 -16.03 3.84
CA GLY A 42 -6.90 -17.39 3.34
C GLY A 42 -7.24 -17.49 1.84
N ARG A 43 -7.07 -16.40 1.08
CA ARG A 43 -7.35 -16.32 -0.36
C ARG A 43 -6.47 -15.27 -1.03
N GLU A 44 -6.42 -15.27 -2.35
CA GLU A 44 -5.69 -14.26 -3.11
C GLU A 44 -6.17 -12.84 -2.78
N PHE A 45 -5.22 -11.94 -2.51
CA PHE A 45 -5.49 -10.51 -2.39
C PHE A 45 -5.16 -9.85 -3.73
N PRO A 46 -6.16 -9.39 -4.50
CA PRO A 46 -5.92 -8.88 -5.85
C PRO A 46 -5.03 -7.65 -5.77
N SER A 47 -3.89 -7.65 -6.46
CA SER A 47 -2.96 -6.52 -6.46
C SER A 47 -3.51 -5.30 -7.19
N ALA A 48 -3.05 -4.12 -6.79
CA ALA A 48 -3.22 -2.85 -7.49
C ALA A 48 -1.93 -2.47 -8.22
N HIS A 49 -2.07 -1.67 -9.27
CA HIS A 49 -0.95 -0.95 -9.86
C HIS A 49 -0.60 0.24 -8.97
N ILE A 50 0.67 0.39 -8.59
CA ILE A 50 1.15 1.58 -7.89
C ILE A 50 1.73 2.57 -8.91
N PHE A 51 1.43 3.85 -8.73
CA PHE A 51 2.10 4.93 -9.43
C PHE A 51 2.58 5.97 -8.43
N PHE A 52 3.78 6.49 -8.66
CA PHE A 52 4.27 7.68 -7.99
C PHE A 52 4.00 8.86 -8.91
N VAL A 53 3.23 9.83 -8.42
CA VAL A 53 2.71 10.93 -9.24
C VAL A 53 2.87 12.23 -8.46
N ASP A 54 3.57 13.20 -9.05
CA ASP A 54 3.74 14.53 -8.46
C ASP A 54 2.48 15.37 -8.61
N GLY A 55 2.21 16.21 -7.62
CA GLY A 55 1.13 17.19 -7.66
C GLY A 55 -0.25 16.59 -7.40
N LEU A 56 -0.34 15.51 -6.64
CA LEU A 56 -1.62 14.97 -6.21
C LEU A 56 -2.28 15.92 -5.20
N GLU A 57 -3.60 16.08 -5.30
CA GLU A 57 -4.38 16.85 -4.30
C GLU A 57 -4.34 16.22 -2.90
N LYS A 58 -4.03 14.92 -2.82
CA LYS A 58 -3.95 14.14 -1.58
C LYS A 58 -2.66 13.32 -1.57
N PRO A 59 -2.12 12.99 -0.37
CA PRO A 59 -0.88 12.20 -0.26
C PRO A 59 -0.95 10.83 -0.96
N GLY A 60 -2.14 10.24 -1.00
CA GLY A 60 -2.40 9.03 -1.79
C GLY A 60 -3.85 8.94 -2.25
N THR A 61 -4.08 8.09 -3.24
CA THR A 61 -5.43 7.74 -3.69
C THR A 61 -5.54 6.30 -4.13
N PHE A 62 -6.59 5.62 -3.66
CA PHE A 62 -7.06 4.36 -4.20
C PHE A 62 -8.21 4.57 -5.18
N SER A 63 -8.17 3.88 -6.31
CA SER A 63 -9.23 3.90 -7.32
C SER A 63 -9.37 2.55 -8.03
N LYS A 64 -10.55 2.34 -8.61
CA LYS A 64 -10.84 1.17 -9.44
C LYS A 64 -11.34 1.64 -10.80
N THR A 65 -10.73 1.14 -11.88
CA THR A 65 -11.15 1.45 -13.24
C THR A 65 -12.47 0.76 -13.58
N SER A 66 -13.13 1.18 -14.65
CA SER A 66 -14.32 0.51 -15.19
C SER A 66 -14.06 -0.95 -15.60
N THR A 67 -12.82 -1.26 -16.03
CA THR A 67 -12.36 -2.62 -16.33
C THR A 67 -12.03 -3.45 -15.09
N GLY A 68 -12.14 -2.87 -13.90
CA GLY A 68 -11.90 -3.56 -12.63
C GLY A 68 -10.46 -3.55 -12.13
N HIS A 69 -9.53 -2.88 -12.83
CA HIS A 69 -8.16 -2.72 -12.37
C HIS A 69 -8.11 -1.79 -11.16
N ARG A 70 -7.28 -2.15 -10.17
CA ARG A 70 -7.07 -1.34 -8.97
C ARG A 70 -5.81 -0.51 -9.15
N ILE A 71 -5.87 0.75 -8.74
CA ILE A 71 -4.77 1.69 -8.89
C ILE A 71 -4.60 2.44 -7.57
N ILE A 72 -3.37 2.43 -7.04
CA ILE A 72 -2.92 3.27 -5.94
C ILE A 72 -1.96 4.32 -6.52
N ARG A 73 -2.20 5.60 -6.22
CA ARG A 73 -1.26 6.69 -6.53
C ARG A 73 -0.71 7.25 -5.24
N ILE A 74 0.57 7.59 -5.22
CA ILE A 74 1.29 8.09 -4.05
C ILE A 74 2.05 9.34 -4.48
N GLU A 75 1.96 10.40 -3.69
CA GLU A 75 2.79 11.60 -3.84
C GLU A 75 4.20 11.28 -3.35
N PRO A 76 5.25 11.35 -4.20
CA PRO A 76 6.57 10.87 -3.82
C PRO A 76 7.37 11.83 -2.93
N HIS A 77 6.92 13.06 -2.71
CA HIS A 77 7.63 14.06 -1.91
C HIS A 77 7.44 13.94 -0.38
N HIS A 78 7.13 12.74 0.09
CA HIS A 78 7.02 12.39 1.52
C HIS A 78 8.24 11.59 1.99
N THR A 79 8.44 11.53 3.30
CA THR A 79 9.41 10.59 3.88
C THR A 79 8.97 9.14 3.61
N ILE A 80 9.91 8.20 3.62
CA ILE A 80 9.60 6.80 3.40
C ILE A 80 8.56 6.23 4.37
N ASP A 81 8.59 6.61 5.64
CA ASP A 81 7.64 6.14 6.65
C ASP A 81 6.23 6.72 6.47
N GLU A 82 6.16 7.96 5.96
CA GLU A 82 4.90 8.59 5.56
C GLU A 82 4.34 7.90 4.30
N MET A 83 5.16 7.62 3.30
CA MET A 83 4.75 6.86 2.11
C MET A 83 4.25 5.45 2.45
N ARG A 84 4.90 4.75 3.39
CA ARG A 84 4.41 3.46 3.91
C ARG A 84 3.07 3.62 4.63
N GLY A 85 2.91 4.69 5.40
CA GLY A 85 1.63 5.07 6.01
C GLY A 85 0.51 5.29 5.01
N ILE A 86 0.81 5.99 3.92
CA ILE A 86 -0.10 6.20 2.77
C ILE A 86 -0.45 4.86 2.12
N VAL A 87 0.53 3.97 1.91
CA VAL A 87 0.27 2.61 1.41
C VAL A 87 -0.69 1.85 2.31
N CYS A 88 -0.49 1.86 3.63
CA CYS A 88 -1.42 1.23 4.58
C CYS A 88 -2.82 1.85 4.49
N HIS A 89 -2.92 3.17 4.33
CA HIS A 89 -4.19 3.87 4.14
C HIS A 89 -4.94 3.38 2.90
N GLU A 90 -4.28 3.36 1.74
CA GLU A 90 -4.90 2.97 0.49
C GLU A 90 -5.19 1.45 0.42
N LEU A 91 -4.34 0.64 1.05
CA LEU A 91 -4.61 -0.79 1.22
C LEU A 91 -5.84 -1.04 2.10
N ALA A 92 -6.11 -0.23 3.12
CA ALA A 92 -7.30 -0.36 3.94
C ALA A 92 -8.58 -0.10 3.12
N HIS A 93 -8.57 0.91 2.25
CA HIS A 93 -9.66 1.13 1.29
C HIS A 93 -9.84 -0.05 0.33
N GLN A 94 -8.74 -0.58 -0.20
CA GLN A 94 -8.75 -1.75 -1.06
C GLN A 94 -9.29 -2.99 -0.34
N TYR A 95 -8.92 -3.21 0.91
CA TYR A 95 -9.42 -4.31 1.72
C TYR A 95 -10.93 -4.19 1.91
N MET A 96 -11.43 -3.02 2.33
CA MET A 96 -12.86 -2.77 2.43
C MET A 96 -13.59 -2.95 1.09
N GLU A 97 -12.96 -2.60 -0.03
CA GLU A 97 -13.51 -2.83 -1.37
C GLU A 97 -13.78 -4.31 -1.64
N ILE A 98 -12.88 -5.17 -1.20
CA ILE A 98 -12.87 -6.61 -1.42
C ILE A 98 -13.77 -7.34 -0.42
N THR A 99 -13.85 -6.87 0.83
CA THR A 99 -14.56 -7.58 1.90
C THR A 99 -15.94 -7.03 2.19
N GLU A 100 -16.18 -5.72 2.06
CA GLU A 100 -17.39 -5.06 2.58
C GLU A 100 -18.36 -4.55 1.51
N MET A 101 -18.04 -4.64 0.22
CA MET A 101 -18.85 -4.25 -0.98
C MET A 101 -19.48 -2.82 -1.02
N LYS A 102 -19.70 -2.11 0.10
CA LYS A 102 -20.58 -0.92 0.18
C LYS A 102 -19.97 0.34 0.82
N HIS A 103 -18.79 0.29 1.46
CA HIS A 103 -18.27 1.40 2.27
C HIS A 103 -16.93 2.01 1.80
N ARG A 104 -16.68 2.05 0.49
CA ARG A 104 -15.35 2.34 -0.10
C ARG A 104 -14.78 3.75 0.09
N LYS A 105 -15.59 4.74 0.49
CA LYS A 105 -15.17 6.16 0.52
C LYS A 105 -15.07 6.78 1.91
N TYR A 106 -15.52 6.08 2.96
CA TYR A 106 -15.65 6.66 4.29
C TYR A 106 -14.72 5.98 5.27
N HIS A 107 -14.03 6.77 6.09
CA HIS A 107 -13.25 6.30 7.24
C HIS A 107 -14.18 5.93 8.40
N THR A 108 -14.96 4.86 8.20
CA THR A 108 -15.79 4.29 9.26
C THR A 108 -14.93 3.74 10.39
N LYS A 109 -15.52 3.41 11.55
CA LYS A 109 -14.81 2.69 12.61
C LYS A 109 -14.09 1.45 12.07
N LYS A 110 -14.73 0.72 11.15
CA LYS A 110 -14.17 -0.48 10.53
C LYS A 110 -12.93 -0.19 9.68
N PHE A 111 -12.92 0.94 8.97
CA PHE A 111 -11.73 1.39 8.24
C PHE A 111 -10.54 1.52 9.18
N TYR A 112 -10.71 2.21 10.32
CA TYR A 112 -9.63 2.41 11.28
C TYR A 112 -9.16 1.10 11.91
N GLU A 113 -10.07 0.15 12.18
CA GLU A 113 -9.68 -1.20 12.62
C GLU A 113 -8.76 -1.89 11.60
N ILE A 114 -9.13 -1.85 10.31
CA ILE A 114 -8.32 -2.44 9.23
C ILE A 114 -7.00 -1.70 9.06
N TRP A 115 -7.02 -0.37 9.15
CA TRP A 115 -5.81 0.44 9.04
C TRP A 115 -4.83 0.12 10.18
N TRP A 116 -5.30 0.01 11.42
CA TRP A 116 -4.47 -0.41 12.55
C TRP A 116 -3.92 -1.82 12.38
N ASP A 117 -4.75 -2.77 11.90
CA ASP A 117 -4.27 -4.11 11.57
C ASP A 117 -3.11 -4.08 10.55
N MET A 118 -3.19 -3.21 9.54
CA MET A 118 -2.11 -3.03 8.55
C MET A 118 -0.87 -2.39 9.16
N ALA A 119 -1.05 -1.38 10.01
CA ALA A 119 0.05 -0.73 10.70
C ALA A 119 0.80 -1.74 11.60
N PHE A 120 0.10 -2.56 12.37
CA PHE A 120 0.71 -3.60 13.19
C PHE A 120 1.44 -4.66 12.34
N LEU A 121 0.83 -5.13 11.25
CA LEU A 121 1.49 -6.05 10.32
C LEU A 121 2.78 -5.47 9.72
N ALA A 122 2.81 -4.16 9.43
CA ALA A 122 4.00 -3.46 8.99
C ALA A 122 5.08 -3.41 10.09
N MET A 123 4.69 -3.09 11.32
CA MET A 123 5.59 -3.04 12.47
C MET A 123 6.19 -4.42 12.81
N GLU A 124 5.40 -5.50 12.72
CA GLU A 124 5.89 -6.89 12.91
C GLU A 124 6.98 -7.27 11.90
N LYS A 125 6.98 -6.62 10.73
CA LYS A 125 7.99 -6.79 9.68
C LYS A 125 9.20 -5.86 9.83
N GLY A 126 9.19 -5.01 10.86
CA GLY A 126 10.25 -4.05 11.15
C GLY A 126 10.16 -2.75 10.37
N TYR A 127 8.97 -2.39 9.86
CA TYR A 127 8.73 -1.10 9.23
C TYR A 127 8.11 -0.11 10.22
N ASP A 128 8.63 1.11 10.23
CA ASP A 128 7.95 2.24 10.85
C ASP A 128 6.90 2.80 9.88
N VAL A 129 5.72 3.09 10.41
CA VAL A 129 4.59 3.65 9.66
C VAL A 129 4.01 4.84 10.41
N LYS A 130 3.79 5.95 9.71
CA LYS A 130 3.12 7.13 10.27
C LYS A 130 1.76 7.30 9.63
N MET A 131 0.72 7.57 10.43
CA MET A 131 -0.56 8.02 9.88
C MET A 131 -0.31 9.27 9.02
N PRO A 132 -0.75 9.31 7.75
CA PRO A 132 -0.88 10.59 7.07
C PRO A 132 -1.91 11.42 7.86
N LEU A 133 -1.47 12.57 8.38
CA LEU A 133 -2.33 13.52 9.08
C LEU A 133 -3.22 14.20 8.02
N GLY A 134 -4.45 13.69 7.79
CA GLY A 134 -5.42 14.33 6.88
C GLY A 134 -6.47 13.39 6.32
#